data_AF-A0A7C3F2X6-F1
#
_entry.id   AF-A0A7C3F2X6-F1
#
_cell.length_a   1.000
_cell.length_b   1.000
_cell.length_c   1.000
_cell.angle_alpha   90.00
_cell.angle_beta   90.00
_cell.angle_gamma   90.00
#
_symmetry.space_group_name_H-M   'P 1'
#
loop_
_entity.id
_entity.type
_entity.pdbx_description
1 polymer ?
#
loop_
_entity_poly.entity_id
_entity_poly.type
_entity_poly.pdbx_seq_one_letter_code
_entity_poly.pdbx_strand_id
1 'polypeptide(L)'
;MADDRRPVPRGIEVLVKKASVDAEFRALLLARRAEAADAIGLELTPAEAAMLNAVAAPQLEAIIAQTTVSPMSRAAFLGKAAAVMLAALGADLAAMEGPPPPGGIAPDVPGPKPTGIASDRPPDRERFVLYSEANYRGEVTLAVVEQEEYNKRLAETNATNRVIRQAYAAAMKAWNEDEARKGTPFPLKPVLLLRCTREATYNDRDRAEEMLKRRQEDLDRKVALAKEAEERRLAALSAEARAKEAEKAKLVKEAEALFEKKLAELLTGPKPPVADPVTRGTRPDRPMSLGIEPDRPAPAPDASSPF
;
A
#
# COMPACT_ATOMS: atom_id res chain seq x y z
N MET A 1 23.43 -15.62 18.66
CA MET A 1 22.54 -16.72 19.08
C MET A 1 21.45 -16.81 18.03
N ALA A 2 21.46 -17.87 17.22
CA ALA A 2 20.39 -18.14 16.27
C ALA A 2 19.12 -18.47 17.08
N ASP A 3 18.02 -17.76 16.82
CA ASP A 3 16.71 -18.02 17.42
C ASP A 3 16.25 -19.41 16.97
N ASP A 4 16.54 -20.44 17.76
CA ASP A 4 16.23 -21.85 17.54
C ASP A 4 14.75 -22.17 17.86
N ARG A 5 13.85 -21.22 17.55
CA ARG A 5 12.43 -21.51 17.42
C ARG A 5 12.26 -22.23 16.11
N ARG A 6 12.30 -23.56 16.15
CA ARG A 6 12.07 -24.41 14.98
C ARG A 6 10.87 -23.85 14.22
N PRO A 7 11.05 -23.44 12.94
CA PRO A 7 9.98 -22.78 12.20
C PRO A 7 8.80 -23.73 12.15
N VAL A 8 7.62 -23.26 12.58
CA VAL A 8 6.37 -23.98 12.38
C VAL A 8 6.30 -24.31 10.88
N PRO A 9 6.06 -25.57 10.50
CA PRO A 9 6.03 -25.95 9.09
C PRO A 9 4.93 -25.17 8.37
N ARG A 10 5.35 -24.26 7.49
CA ARG A 10 4.48 -23.23 6.90
C ARG A 10 3.35 -23.85 6.08
N GLY A 11 3.60 -25.00 5.46
CA GLY A 11 2.58 -25.68 4.66
C GLY A 11 1.39 -26.13 5.51
N ILE A 12 1.66 -26.70 6.68
CA ILE A 12 0.59 -27.16 7.61
C ILE A 12 -0.21 -25.95 8.12
N GLU A 13 0.46 -24.84 8.43
CA GLU A 13 -0.22 -23.62 8.90
C GLU A 13 -1.20 -23.06 7.86
N VAL A 14 -0.80 -23.04 6.57
CA VAL A 14 -1.68 -22.61 5.47
C VAL A 14 -2.93 -23.49 5.37
N LEU A 15 -2.77 -24.81 5.47
CA LEU A 15 -3.89 -25.76 5.38
C LEU A 15 -4.89 -25.57 6.53
N VAL A 16 -4.37 -25.40 7.75
CA VAL A 16 -5.21 -25.17 8.94
C VAL A 16 -5.95 -23.84 8.85
N LYS A 17 -5.27 -22.75 8.46
CA LYS A 17 -5.90 -21.42 8.27
C LYS A 17 -6.93 -21.42 7.14
N LYS A 18 -6.69 -22.14 6.04
CA LYS A 18 -7.70 -22.30 4.99
C LYS A 18 -8.92 -23.06 5.50
N ALA A 19 -8.72 -24.18 6.18
CA ALA A 19 -9.80 -24.98 6.73
C ALA A 19 -10.62 -24.27 7.82
N SER A 20 -10.06 -23.25 8.49
CA SER A 20 -10.82 -22.47 9.47
C SER A 20 -11.79 -21.46 8.84
N VAL A 21 -11.58 -21.07 7.57
CA VAL A 21 -12.45 -20.13 6.85
C VAL A 21 -13.27 -20.76 5.73
N ASP A 22 -12.93 -21.97 5.29
CA ASP A 22 -13.52 -22.69 4.17
C ASP A 22 -13.99 -24.10 4.63
N ALA A 23 -15.31 -24.25 4.81
CA ALA A 23 -15.90 -25.47 5.35
C ALA A 23 -15.81 -26.68 4.40
N GLU A 24 -15.85 -26.45 3.09
CA GLU A 24 -15.68 -27.52 2.09
C GLU A 24 -14.23 -28.01 2.12
N PHE A 25 -13.28 -27.08 2.19
CA PHE A 25 -11.87 -27.43 2.30
C PHE A 25 -11.56 -28.14 3.62
N ARG A 26 -12.19 -27.76 4.73
CA ARG A 26 -12.09 -28.48 6.01
C ARG A 26 -12.50 -29.94 5.88
N ALA A 27 -13.65 -30.20 5.24
CA ALA A 27 -14.11 -31.56 5.02
C ALA A 27 -13.12 -32.37 4.17
N LEU A 28 -12.58 -31.75 3.11
CA LEU A 28 -11.55 -32.34 2.27
C LEU A 28 -10.27 -32.67 3.06
N LEU A 29 -9.76 -31.73 3.87
CA LEU A 29 -8.55 -31.90 4.67
C LEU A 29 -8.68 -33.02 5.71
N LEU A 30 -9.84 -33.15 6.35
CA LEU A 30 -10.09 -34.22 7.34
C LEU A 30 -10.21 -35.60 6.69
N ALA A 31 -10.79 -35.69 5.49
CA ALA A 31 -10.96 -36.93 4.76
C ALA A 31 -9.69 -37.38 4.03
N ARG A 32 -8.99 -36.45 3.38
CA ARG A 32 -7.88 -36.73 2.43
C ARG A 32 -6.79 -35.67 2.53
N ARG A 33 -5.94 -35.81 3.55
CA ARG A 33 -4.95 -34.79 3.95
C ARG A 33 -3.97 -34.39 2.84
N ALA A 34 -3.39 -35.37 2.13
CA ALA A 34 -2.45 -35.12 1.05
C ALA A 34 -3.14 -34.44 -0.15
N GLU A 35 -4.30 -34.96 -0.57
CA GLU A 35 -5.07 -34.41 -1.69
C GLU A 35 -5.56 -32.98 -1.44
N ALA A 36 -5.79 -32.60 -0.18
CA ALA A 36 -6.16 -31.24 0.18
C ALA A 36 -5.05 -30.22 -0.11
N ALA A 37 -3.77 -30.61 0.05
CA ALA A 37 -2.65 -29.76 -0.30
C ALA A 37 -2.52 -29.56 -1.82
N ASP A 38 -2.68 -30.65 -2.58
CA ASP A 38 -2.66 -30.61 -4.05
C ASP A 38 -3.80 -29.74 -4.61
N ALA A 39 -4.98 -29.77 -3.98
CA ALA A 39 -6.14 -28.99 -4.40
C ALA A 39 -5.92 -27.46 -4.40
N ILE A 40 -4.94 -26.97 -3.64
CA ILE A 40 -4.55 -25.54 -3.62
C ILE A 40 -3.19 -25.28 -4.27
N GLY A 41 -2.57 -26.29 -4.88
CA GLY A 41 -1.23 -26.22 -5.43
C GLY A 41 -0.16 -25.97 -4.36
N LEU A 42 -0.35 -26.51 -3.14
CA LEU A 42 0.64 -26.43 -2.06
C LEU A 42 1.44 -27.73 -2.02
N GLU A 43 2.74 -27.64 -2.31
CA GLU A 43 3.66 -28.76 -2.14
C GLU A 43 4.09 -28.87 -0.68
N LEU A 44 3.76 -29.99 -0.03
CA LEU A 44 4.24 -30.30 1.31
C LEU A 44 5.59 -31.02 1.23
N THR A 45 6.51 -30.66 2.12
CA THR A 45 7.72 -31.48 2.29
C THR A 45 7.36 -32.87 2.82
N PRO A 46 8.19 -33.90 2.59
CA PRO A 46 7.94 -35.25 3.14
C PRO A 46 7.77 -35.25 4.66
N ALA A 47 8.50 -34.37 5.37
CA ALA A 47 8.38 -34.20 6.81
C ALA A 47 7.02 -33.59 7.21
N GLU A 48 6.56 -32.56 6.51
CA GLU A 48 5.24 -31.95 6.74
C GLU A 48 4.10 -32.94 6.47
N ALA A 49 4.17 -33.69 5.38
CA ALA A 49 3.17 -34.70 5.06
C ALA A 49 3.13 -35.81 6.14
N ALA A 50 4.30 -36.28 6.59
CA ALA A 50 4.38 -37.25 7.68
C ALA A 50 3.82 -36.70 9.00
N MET A 51 4.15 -35.44 9.34
CA MET A 51 3.59 -34.76 10.51
C MET A 51 2.08 -34.63 10.42
N LEU A 52 1.56 -34.13 9.29
CA LEU A 52 0.12 -33.97 9.07
C LEU A 52 -0.62 -35.31 9.15
N ASN A 53 -0.03 -36.40 8.67
CA ASN A 53 -0.59 -37.75 8.77
C ASN A 53 -0.54 -38.33 10.19
N ALA A 54 0.44 -37.93 11.01
CA ALA A 54 0.56 -38.38 12.40
C ALA A 54 -0.47 -37.75 13.34
N VAL A 55 -1.01 -36.56 13.03
CA VAL A 55 -2.02 -35.90 13.87
C VAL A 55 -3.35 -36.67 13.83
N ALA A 56 -3.96 -36.96 14.98
CA ALA A 56 -5.27 -37.61 15.01
C ALA A 56 -6.36 -36.70 14.43
N ALA A 57 -7.33 -37.25 13.69
CA ALA A 57 -8.43 -36.47 13.11
C ALA A 57 -9.16 -35.53 14.12
N PRO A 58 -9.56 -35.99 15.33
CA PRO A 58 -10.22 -35.10 16.30
C PRO A 58 -9.29 -33.98 16.81
N GLN A 59 -7.98 -34.23 16.87
CA GLN A 59 -7.01 -33.22 17.27
C GLN A 59 -6.84 -32.16 16.18
N LEU A 60 -6.74 -32.57 14.90
CA LEU A 60 -6.66 -31.65 13.77
C LEU A 60 -7.91 -30.77 13.68
N GLU A 61 -9.08 -31.34 13.91
CA GLU A 61 -10.34 -30.60 13.94
C GLU A 61 -10.37 -29.54 15.07
N ALA A 62 -9.90 -29.90 16.26
CA ALA A 62 -9.79 -28.95 17.38
C ALA A 62 -8.82 -27.79 17.06
N ILE A 63 -7.69 -28.08 16.42
CA ILE A 63 -6.72 -27.05 15.99
C ILE A 63 -7.37 -26.10 14.97
N ILE A 64 -8.09 -26.64 13.98
CA ILE A 64 -8.81 -25.83 12.97
C ILE A 64 -9.86 -24.94 13.64
N ALA A 65 -10.63 -25.48 14.59
CA ALA A 65 -11.68 -24.73 15.30
C ALA A 65 -11.14 -23.57 16.16
N GLN A 66 -9.90 -23.68 16.65
CA GLN A 66 -9.24 -22.63 17.44
C GLN A 66 -8.42 -21.65 16.58
N THR A 67 -8.25 -21.92 15.28
CA THR A 67 -7.43 -21.08 14.40
C THR A 67 -8.23 -19.91 13.86
N THR A 68 -7.81 -18.69 14.20
CA THR A 68 -8.38 -17.45 13.67
C THR A 68 -7.53 -16.90 12.52
N VAL A 69 -8.20 -16.33 11.52
CA VAL A 69 -7.57 -15.64 10.38
C VAL A 69 -7.99 -14.18 10.44
N SER A 70 -7.03 -13.26 10.25
CA SER A 70 -7.35 -11.83 10.29
C SER A 70 -8.37 -11.48 9.19
N PRO A 71 -9.26 -10.51 9.41
CA PRO A 71 -10.22 -10.11 8.38
C PRO A 71 -9.55 -9.69 7.06
N MET A 72 -8.34 -9.13 7.14
CA MET A 72 -7.55 -8.71 5.98
C MET A 72 -7.00 -9.88 5.17
N SER A 73 -6.57 -10.97 5.83
CA SER A 73 -6.03 -12.16 5.15
C SER A 73 -7.11 -13.18 4.75
N ARG A 74 -8.33 -13.08 5.29
CA ARG A 74 -9.44 -14.02 5.01
C ARG A 74 -9.73 -14.22 3.51
N ALA A 75 -9.69 -13.15 2.71
CA ALA A 75 -9.95 -13.24 1.27
C ALA A 75 -8.90 -14.09 0.54
N ALA A 76 -7.63 -14.03 0.97
CA ALA A 76 -6.56 -14.86 0.43
C ALA A 76 -6.80 -16.35 0.72
N PHE A 77 -7.25 -16.69 1.93
CA PHE A 77 -7.52 -18.08 2.34
C PHE A 77 -8.80 -18.67 1.73
N LEU A 78 -9.77 -17.84 1.33
CA LEU A 78 -10.92 -18.28 0.53
C LEU A 78 -10.56 -18.57 -0.94
N GLY A 79 -9.39 -18.14 -1.41
CA GLY A 79 -8.88 -18.43 -2.76
C GLY A 79 -8.45 -19.89 -2.96
N LYS A 80 -7.99 -20.20 -4.18
CA LYS A 80 -7.45 -21.54 -4.55
C LYS A 80 -5.93 -21.60 -4.65
N ALA A 81 -5.22 -20.47 -4.56
CA ALA A 81 -3.78 -20.42 -4.81
C ALA A 81 -2.97 -20.34 -3.52
N ALA A 82 -2.19 -21.40 -3.24
CA ALA A 82 -1.33 -21.48 -2.05
C ALA A 82 -0.29 -20.35 -1.96
N ALA A 83 0.26 -19.90 -3.08
CA ALA A 83 1.24 -18.81 -3.11
C ALA A 83 0.70 -17.50 -2.48
N VAL A 84 -0.58 -17.20 -2.72
CA VAL A 84 -1.24 -16.01 -2.15
C VAL A 84 -1.44 -16.17 -0.65
N MET A 85 -1.78 -17.37 -0.19
CA MET A 85 -1.93 -17.67 1.24
C MET A 85 -0.60 -17.61 1.99
N LEU A 86 0.48 -18.14 1.39
CA LEU A 86 1.84 -18.05 1.94
C LEU A 86 2.31 -16.59 2.05
N ALA A 87 2.02 -15.77 1.04
CA ALA A 87 2.31 -14.33 1.08
C ALA A 87 1.53 -13.62 2.20
N ALA A 88 0.25 -13.93 2.35
CA ALA A 88 -0.58 -13.39 3.43
C ALA A 88 -0.06 -13.79 4.83
N LEU A 89 0.43 -15.02 4.97
CA LEU A 89 1.01 -15.53 6.21
C LEU A 89 2.33 -14.81 6.57
N GLY A 90 3.13 -14.45 5.57
CA GLY A 90 4.31 -13.61 5.76
C GLY A 90 3.99 -12.16 6.17
N ALA A 91 2.88 -11.61 5.67
CA ALA A 91 2.43 -10.27 6.04
C ALA A 91 1.90 -10.20 7.49
N ASP A 92 1.15 -11.22 7.93
CA ASP A 92 0.66 -11.31 9.32
C ASP A 92 1.84 -11.41 10.33
N LEU A 93 2.94 -12.08 9.97
CA LEU A 93 4.15 -12.14 10.81
C LEU A 93 4.87 -10.79 10.92
N ALA A 94 4.92 -10.01 9.83
CA ALA A 94 5.52 -8.67 9.84
C ALA A 94 4.68 -7.66 10.64
N ALA A 95 3.38 -7.90 10.77
CA ALA A 95 2.49 -7.08 11.60
C ALA A 95 2.61 -7.40 13.11
N MET A 96 3.17 -8.56 13.48
CA MET A 96 3.34 -9.01 14.87
C MET A 96 4.77 -8.85 15.41
N GLU A 97 5.66 -8.14 14.73
CA GLU A 97 6.90 -7.67 15.34
C GLU A 97 6.55 -6.66 16.45
N GLY A 98 6.55 -7.17 17.68
CA GLY A 98 6.22 -6.43 18.89
C GLY A 98 7.12 -5.22 19.14
N PRO A 99 6.87 -4.47 20.23
CA PRO A 99 7.62 -3.26 20.56
C PRO A 99 9.13 -3.53 20.54
N PRO A 100 9.94 -2.55 20.12
CA PRO A 100 11.39 -2.72 20.00
C PRO A 100 11.96 -3.27 21.31
N PRO A 101 12.99 -4.14 21.25
CA PRO A 101 13.62 -4.66 22.45
C PRO A 101 14.01 -3.50 23.37
N PRO A 102 13.81 -3.62 24.69
CA PRO A 102 14.15 -2.56 25.63
C PRO A 102 15.60 -2.15 25.39
N GLY A 103 15.78 -0.87 25.03
CA GLY A 103 17.10 -0.31 24.76
C GLY A 103 18.01 -0.54 25.96
N GLY A 104 19.15 -1.19 25.73
CA GLY A 104 20.17 -1.39 26.76
C GLY A 104 20.60 -0.06 27.38
N ILE A 105 20.95 -0.11 28.66
CA ILE A 105 21.38 1.04 29.47
C ILE A 105 22.59 1.70 28.80
N ALA A 106 22.40 2.89 28.25
CA ALA A 106 23.49 3.71 27.72
C ALA A 106 24.27 4.37 28.87
N PRO A 107 25.61 4.51 28.77
CA PRO A 107 26.41 5.20 29.78
C PRO A 107 26.02 6.67 29.91
N ASP A 108 25.96 7.14 31.15
CA ASP A 108 25.55 8.48 31.55
C ASP A 108 26.34 9.57 30.83
N VAL A 109 25.65 10.38 30.04
CA VAL A 109 26.20 11.60 29.45
C VAL A 109 25.87 12.75 30.42
N PRO A 110 26.86 13.55 30.86
CA PRO A 110 26.65 14.60 31.85
C PRO A 110 25.59 15.61 31.38
N GLY A 111 24.58 15.80 32.22
CA GLY A 111 23.26 16.30 31.83
C GLY A 111 23.18 17.78 31.44
N PRO A 112 22.17 18.15 30.62
CA PRO A 112 21.83 19.53 30.34
C PRO A 112 21.21 20.22 31.57
N LYS A 113 21.42 21.56 31.63
CA LYS A 113 20.93 22.47 32.67
C LYS A 113 19.45 22.21 33.03
N PRO A 114 19.06 22.35 34.32
CA PRO A 114 17.71 22.05 34.79
C PRO A 114 16.68 22.93 34.07
N THR A 115 16.00 22.34 33.10
CA THR A 115 14.74 22.86 32.56
C THR A 115 13.70 22.79 33.67
N GLY A 116 12.97 23.89 33.86
CA GLY A 116 11.96 24.04 34.91
C GLY A 116 10.97 22.87 34.94
N ILE A 117 10.39 22.68 36.14
CA ILE A 117 9.35 21.70 36.49
C ILE A 117 8.52 21.35 35.25
N ALA A 118 8.79 20.16 34.68
CA ALA A 118 7.99 19.63 33.60
C ALA A 118 6.55 19.64 34.09
N SER A 119 5.68 20.39 33.42
CA SER A 119 4.25 20.33 33.71
C SER A 119 3.84 18.87 33.72
N ASP A 120 3.10 18.49 34.75
CA ASP A 120 2.55 17.17 35.00
C ASP A 120 1.61 16.83 33.83
N ARG A 121 2.22 16.43 32.71
CA ARG A 121 1.51 16.20 31.46
C ARG A 121 0.76 14.90 31.72
N PRO A 122 -0.58 14.91 31.68
CA PRO A 122 -1.33 13.68 31.90
C PRO A 122 -0.78 12.61 30.94
N PRO A 123 -0.69 11.35 31.38
CA PRO A 123 -0.15 10.26 30.58
C PRO A 123 -0.76 10.33 29.18
N ASP A 124 0.07 10.20 28.14
CA ASP A 124 -0.34 10.29 26.75
C ASP A 124 -1.53 9.35 26.54
N ARG A 125 -2.73 9.93 26.57
CA ARG A 125 -3.96 9.17 26.37
C ARG A 125 -3.93 8.66 24.95
N GLU A 126 -4.32 7.41 24.77
CA GLU A 126 -4.49 6.79 23.46
C GLU A 126 -5.33 7.71 22.58
N ARG A 127 -4.72 8.21 21.50
CA ARG A 127 -5.36 9.09 20.53
C ARG A 127 -5.65 8.29 19.28
N PHE A 128 -6.91 8.27 18.89
CA PHE A 128 -7.37 7.63 17.67
C PHE A 128 -7.47 8.68 16.56
N VAL A 129 -6.89 8.37 15.42
CA VAL A 129 -6.85 9.24 14.25
C VAL A 129 -7.79 8.66 13.20
N LEU A 130 -8.81 9.44 12.83
CA LEU A 130 -9.56 9.23 11.61
C LEU A 130 -8.75 9.86 10.47
N TYR A 131 -8.42 9.07 9.47
CA TYR A 131 -7.70 9.54 8.29
C TYR A 131 -8.31 8.99 7.00
N SER A 132 -8.02 9.69 5.92
CA SER A 132 -8.33 9.28 4.57
C SER A 132 -7.04 8.87 3.85
N GLU A 133 -7.07 7.74 3.16
CA GLU A 133 -6.01 7.29 2.28
C GLU A 133 -6.52 7.23 0.85
N ALA A 134 -6.00 8.10 -0.01
CA ALA A 134 -6.26 8.05 -1.44
C ALA A 134 -5.17 7.22 -2.13
N ASN A 135 -5.55 6.21 -2.90
CA ASN A 135 -4.61 5.44 -3.70
C ASN A 135 -4.21 6.21 -4.98
N TYR A 136 -3.34 5.64 -5.81
CA TYR A 136 -2.86 6.29 -7.04
C TYR A 136 -3.92 6.40 -8.14
N ARG A 137 -5.06 5.70 -7.98
CA ARG A 137 -6.25 5.82 -8.82
C ARG A 137 -7.21 6.90 -8.33
N GLY A 138 -6.91 7.51 -7.18
CA GLY A 138 -7.77 8.49 -6.52
C GLY A 138 -8.94 7.87 -5.75
N GLU A 139 -8.95 6.55 -5.57
CA GLU A 139 -9.93 5.89 -4.70
C GLU A 139 -9.58 6.20 -3.26
N VAL A 140 -10.54 6.74 -2.51
CA VAL A 140 -10.36 7.15 -1.12
C VAL A 140 -10.91 6.06 -0.22
N THR A 141 -10.08 5.61 0.71
CA THR A 141 -10.48 4.74 1.82
C THR A 141 -10.38 5.55 3.12
N LEU A 142 -11.25 5.25 4.08
CA LEU A 142 -11.23 5.87 5.39
C LEU A 142 -10.92 4.80 6.44
N ALA A 143 -10.13 5.15 7.44
CA ALA A 143 -9.85 4.26 8.55
C ALA A 143 -9.64 5.03 9.86
N VAL A 144 -9.82 4.33 10.97
CA VAL A 144 -9.49 4.79 12.32
C VAL A 144 -8.38 3.90 12.84
N VAL A 145 -7.28 4.53 13.26
CA VAL A 145 -6.11 3.83 13.82
C VAL A 145 -5.57 4.63 15.00
N GLU A 146 -4.70 4.03 15.79
CA GLU A 146 -3.95 4.76 16.81
C GLU A 146 -2.97 5.76 16.18
N GLN A 147 -2.64 6.83 16.91
CA GLN A 147 -1.80 7.91 16.39
C GLN A 147 -0.39 7.44 15.96
N GLU A 148 0.20 6.48 16.68
CA GLU A 148 1.50 5.91 16.32
C GLU A 148 1.42 5.13 15.01
N GLU A 149 0.38 4.31 14.84
CA GLU A 149 0.13 3.56 13.61
C GLU A 149 -0.11 4.51 12.43
N TYR A 150 -0.86 5.59 12.62
CA TYR A 150 -1.04 6.63 11.60
C TYR A 150 0.31 7.23 11.14
N ASN A 151 1.22 7.52 12.08
CA ASN A 151 2.53 8.08 11.72
C ASN A 151 3.39 7.06 10.95
N LYS A 152 3.34 5.78 11.32
CA LYS A 152 3.99 4.70 10.58
C LYS A 152 3.45 4.59 9.16
N ARG A 153 2.12 4.56 9.00
CA ARG A 153 1.47 4.55 7.68
C ARG A 153 1.88 5.75 6.85
N LEU A 154 1.90 6.96 7.43
CA LEU A 154 2.32 8.17 6.72
C LEU A 154 3.77 8.06 6.18
N ALA A 155 4.68 7.47 6.95
CA ALA A 155 6.05 7.22 6.51
C ALA A 155 6.11 6.19 5.36
N GLU A 156 5.34 5.11 5.46
CA GLU A 156 5.22 4.08 4.42
C GLU A 156 4.60 4.64 3.13
N THR A 157 3.56 5.46 3.23
CA THR A 157 2.95 6.18 2.10
C THR A 157 3.98 7.04 1.39
N ASN A 158 4.82 7.78 2.14
CA ASN A 158 5.87 8.62 1.55
C ASN A 158 6.96 7.80 0.84
N ALA A 159 7.35 6.66 1.41
CA ALA A 159 8.29 5.74 0.78
C ALA A 159 7.70 5.17 -0.53
N THR A 160 6.44 4.75 -0.49
CA THR A 160 5.73 4.19 -1.66
C THR A 160 5.54 5.24 -2.76
N ASN A 161 5.23 6.50 -2.39
CA ASN A 161 5.16 7.61 -3.33
C ASN A 161 6.45 7.84 -4.12
N ARG A 162 7.60 7.58 -3.50
CA ARG A 162 8.89 7.65 -4.22
C ARG A 162 8.95 6.57 -5.30
N VAL A 163 8.53 5.35 -4.99
CA VAL A 163 8.48 4.23 -5.93
C VAL A 163 7.49 4.49 -7.06
N ILE A 164 6.29 4.99 -6.76
CA ILE A 164 5.27 5.35 -7.76
C ILE A 164 5.81 6.37 -8.77
N ARG A 165 6.51 7.41 -8.30
CA ARG A 165 7.13 8.41 -9.21
C ARG A 165 8.17 7.77 -10.13
N GLN A 166 8.97 6.84 -9.61
CA GLN A 166 9.96 6.10 -10.40
C GLN A 166 9.28 5.19 -11.43
N ALA A 167 8.25 4.47 -11.04
CA ALA A 167 7.45 3.62 -11.92
C ALA A 167 6.81 4.42 -13.06
N TYR A 168 6.24 5.59 -12.74
CA TYR A 168 5.63 6.48 -13.74
C TYR A 168 6.66 7.00 -14.74
N ALA A 169 7.82 7.46 -14.26
CA ALA A 169 8.91 7.91 -15.12
C ALA A 169 9.43 6.76 -16.02
N ALA A 170 9.56 5.55 -15.48
CA ALA A 170 9.98 4.37 -16.23
C ALA A 170 8.95 3.96 -17.30
N ALA A 171 7.66 3.98 -16.96
CA ALA A 171 6.58 3.67 -17.89
C ALA A 171 6.49 4.70 -19.01
N MET A 172 6.59 6.00 -18.68
CA MET A 172 6.62 7.07 -19.67
C MET A 172 7.82 6.94 -20.61
N LYS A 173 9.00 6.61 -20.08
CA LYS A 173 10.19 6.35 -20.90
C LYS A 173 9.97 5.17 -21.85
N ALA A 174 9.48 4.04 -21.33
CA ALA A 174 9.20 2.85 -22.13
C ALA A 174 8.13 3.11 -23.22
N TRP A 175 7.12 3.93 -22.92
CA TRP A 175 6.11 4.35 -23.89
C TRP A 175 6.73 5.14 -25.06
N ASN A 176 7.63 6.06 -24.76
CA ASN A 176 8.29 6.90 -25.77
C ASN A 176 9.31 6.11 -26.62
N GLU A 177 9.85 5.01 -26.10
CA GLU A 177 10.77 4.11 -26.81
C GLU A 177 10.03 3.12 -27.73
N ASP A 178 8.72 2.97 -27.58
CA ASP A 178 7.90 2.09 -28.41
C ASP A 178 7.63 2.72 -29.79
N GLU A 179 8.27 2.18 -30.83
CA GLU A 179 8.14 2.67 -32.21
C GLU A 179 6.69 2.62 -32.72
N ALA A 180 5.86 1.67 -32.23
CA ALA A 180 4.45 1.61 -32.61
C ALA A 180 3.63 2.81 -32.09
N ARG A 181 4.16 3.54 -31.10
CA ARG A 181 3.49 4.64 -30.41
C ARG A 181 4.18 5.98 -30.66
N LYS A 182 5.17 6.03 -31.54
CA LYS A 182 5.96 7.22 -31.86
C LYS A 182 5.06 8.40 -32.25
N GLY A 183 5.26 9.53 -31.57
CA GLY A 183 4.46 10.75 -31.78
C GLY A 183 3.15 10.80 -30.98
N THR A 184 2.76 9.73 -30.29
CA THR A 184 1.59 9.70 -29.42
C THR A 184 1.99 10.05 -27.98
N PRO A 185 1.46 11.13 -27.38
CA PRO A 185 1.80 11.48 -26.00
C PRO A 185 1.35 10.37 -25.04
N PHE A 186 2.09 10.20 -23.94
CA PHE A 186 1.70 9.25 -22.91
C PHE A 186 0.30 9.58 -22.40
N PRO A 187 -0.70 8.70 -22.56
CA PRO A 187 -2.11 9.06 -22.36
C PRO A 187 -2.49 9.16 -20.88
N LEU A 188 -1.66 8.65 -19.98
CA LEU A 188 -1.86 8.78 -18.55
C LEU A 188 -1.57 10.21 -18.10
N LYS A 189 -2.50 10.75 -17.31
CA LYS A 189 -2.26 11.97 -16.53
C LYS A 189 -1.14 11.70 -15.50
N PRO A 190 -0.47 12.76 -15.00
CA PRO A 190 0.44 12.62 -13.87
C PRO A 190 -0.23 11.83 -12.75
N VAL A 191 0.40 10.71 -12.36
CA VAL A 191 -0.17 9.79 -11.37
C VAL A 191 -0.45 10.54 -10.07
N LEU A 192 -1.65 10.33 -9.53
CA LEU A 192 -1.98 10.82 -8.21
C LEU A 192 -1.09 10.10 -7.21
N LEU A 193 -0.37 10.87 -6.40
CA LEU A 193 0.40 10.28 -5.31
C LEU A 193 -0.57 9.78 -4.25
N LEU A 194 -0.17 8.72 -3.56
CA LEU A 194 -0.85 8.27 -2.36
C LEU A 194 -0.93 9.43 -1.38
N ARG A 195 -2.12 9.73 -0.87
CA ARG A 195 -2.33 10.78 0.13
C ARG A 195 -2.88 10.15 1.38
N CYS A 196 -2.12 10.17 2.46
CA CYS A 196 -2.60 9.87 3.80
C CYS A 196 -2.86 11.19 4.51
N THR A 197 -4.14 11.53 4.71
CA THR A 197 -4.59 12.82 5.24
C THR A 197 -5.29 12.59 6.57
N ARG A 198 -4.77 13.20 7.63
CA ARG A 198 -5.45 13.26 8.93
C ARG A 198 -6.70 14.12 8.80
N GLU A 199 -7.87 13.53 9.04
CA GLU A 199 -9.16 14.23 9.02
C GLU A 199 -9.48 14.78 10.41
N ALA A 200 -9.34 13.94 11.44
CA ALA A 200 -9.64 14.29 12.82
C ALA A 200 -8.88 13.41 13.82
N THR A 201 -8.83 13.87 15.07
CA THR A 201 -8.25 13.11 16.19
C THR A 201 -9.25 13.06 17.34
N TYR A 202 -9.39 11.91 17.95
CA TYR A 202 -10.33 11.61 19.01
C TYR A 202 -9.59 10.99 20.20
N ASN A 203 -10.07 11.27 21.40
CA ASN A 203 -9.57 10.64 22.63
C ASN A 203 -10.34 9.35 22.98
N ASP A 204 -11.34 9.01 22.17
CA ASP A 204 -12.26 7.89 22.38
C ASP A 204 -12.47 7.17 21.05
N ARG A 205 -12.33 5.85 21.07
CA ARG A 205 -12.37 4.99 19.88
C ARG A 205 -13.78 4.89 19.31
N ASP A 206 -14.78 4.70 20.16
CA ASP A 206 -16.17 4.51 19.73
C ASP A 206 -16.66 5.74 18.95
N ARG A 207 -16.34 6.93 19.45
CA ARG A 207 -16.62 8.19 18.76
C ARG A 207 -15.89 8.32 17.43
N ALA A 208 -14.66 7.84 17.32
CA ALA A 208 -13.90 7.86 16.07
C ALA A 208 -14.54 6.92 15.03
N GLU A 209 -14.94 5.72 15.44
CA GLU A 209 -15.61 4.72 14.58
C GLU A 209 -17.01 5.19 14.13
N GLU A 210 -17.77 5.87 14.98
CA GLU A 210 -19.05 6.48 14.58
C GLU A 210 -18.83 7.53 13.48
N MET A 211 -17.81 8.38 13.63
CA MET A 211 -17.47 9.39 12.65
C MET A 211 -16.96 8.79 11.33
N LEU A 212 -16.21 7.69 11.40
CA LEU A 212 -15.81 6.91 10.23
C LEU A 212 -17.02 6.45 9.43
N LYS A 213 -18.02 5.84 10.09
CA LYS A 213 -19.23 5.33 9.44
C LYS A 213 -19.99 6.45 8.72
N ARG A 214 -20.22 7.59 9.39
CA ARG A 214 -20.90 8.75 8.78
C ARG A 214 -20.15 9.26 7.55
N ARG A 215 -18.82 9.34 7.61
CA ARG A 215 -18.00 9.78 6.48
C ARG A 215 -18.00 8.79 5.32
N GLN A 216 -18.07 7.49 5.61
CA GLN A 216 -18.18 6.45 4.58
C GLN A 216 -19.51 6.58 3.83
N GLU A 217 -20.62 6.75 4.54
CA GLU A 217 -21.95 6.96 3.94
C GLU A 217 -21.98 8.20 3.02
N ASP A 218 -21.29 9.29 3.41
CA ASP A 218 -21.15 10.49 2.58
C ASP A 218 -20.32 10.25 1.32
N LEU A 219 -19.23 9.48 1.41
CA LEU A 219 -18.41 9.11 0.25
C LEU A 219 -19.19 8.23 -0.72
N ASP A 220 -19.89 7.21 -0.23
CA ASP A 220 -20.69 6.29 -1.04
C ASP A 220 -21.78 7.06 -1.80
N ARG A 221 -22.43 8.02 -1.15
CA ARG A 221 -23.41 8.92 -1.79
C ARG A 221 -22.78 9.75 -2.91
N LYS A 222 -21.58 10.30 -2.70
CA LYS A 222 -20.87 11.09 -3.73
C LYS A 222 -20.47 10.23 -4.92
N VAL A 223 -20.01 9.00 -4.67
CA VAL A 223 -19.66 8.04 -5.74
C VAL A 223 -20.90 7.69 -6.58
N ALA A 224 -22.05 7.44 -5.94
CA ALA A 224 -23.30 7.19 -6.62
C ALA A 224 -23.72 8.37 -7.53
N LEU A 225 -23.68 9.60 -7.00
CA LEU A 225 -24.02 10.80 -7.77
C LEU A 225 -23.05 11.04 -8.93
N ALA A 226 -21.75 10.81 -8.73
CA ALA A 226 -20.75 10.94 -9.79
C ALA A 226 -20.98 9.92 -10.92
N LYS A 227 -21.31 8.67 -10.56
CA LYS A 227 -21.64 7.61 -11.52
C LYS A 227 -22.88 7.96 -12.35
N GLU A 228 -23.96 8.40 -11.70
CA GLU A 228 -25.17 8.85 -12.42
C GLU A 228 -24.88 10.02 -13.38
N ALA A 229 -24.03 10.96 -12.98
CA ALA A 229 -23.63 12.08 -13.83
C ALA A 229 -22.82 11.61 -15.05
N GLU A 230 -21.92 10.63 -14.88
CA GLU A 230 -21.17 10.04 -15.98
C GLU A 230 -22.08 9.29 -16.95
N GLU A 231 -23.02 8.48 -16.44
CA GLU A 231 -23.99 7.76 -17.26
C GLU A 231 -24.83 8.72 -18.11
N ARG A 232 -25.28 9.86 -17.53
CA ARG A 232 -25.97 10.92 -18.28
C ARG A 232 -25.08 11.55 -19.36
N ARG A 233 -23.81 11.80 -19.06
CA ARG A 233 -22.83 12.32 -20.04
C ARG A 233 -22.67 11.37 -21.21
N LEU A 234 -22.50 10.08 -20.94
CA LEU A 234 -22.32 9.04 -21.97
C LEU A 234 -23.58 8.86 -22.83
N ALA A 235 -24.77 8.92 -22.21
CA ALA A 235 -26.03 8.88 -22.92
C ALA A 235 -26.19 10.06 -23.90
N ALA A 236 -25.71 11.25 -23.52
CA ALA A 236 -25.76 12.46 -24.34
C ALA A 236 -24.76 12.48 -25.51
N LEU A 237 -23.70 11.66 -25.48
CA LEU A 237 -22.71 11.61 -26.56
C LEU A 237 -23.23 10.90 -27.81
N SER A 238 -22.83 11.40 -28.98
CA SER A 238 -23.10 10.76 -30.27
C SER A 238 -22.32 9.45 -30.45
N ALA A 239 -22.75 8.59 -31.37
CA ALA A 239 -22.10 7.31 -31.64
C ALA A 239 -20.61 7.46 -32.04
N GLU A 240 -20.28 8.47 -32.84
CA GLU A 240 -18.89 8.75 -33.24
C GLU A 240 -18.03 9.22 -32.04
N ALA A 241 -18.60 10.05 -31.16
CA ALA A 241 -17.92 10.46 -29.94
C ALA A 241 -17.68 9.28 -28.99
N ARG A 242 -18.64 8.36 -28.87
CA ARG A 242 -18.48 7.12 -28.10
C ARG A 242 -17.37 6.23 -28.65
N ALA A 243 -17.25 6.12 -29.98
CA ALA A 243 -16.17 5.35 -30.60
C ALA A 243 -14.78 5.96 -30.29
N LYS A 244 -14.64 7.28 -30.39
CA LYS A 244 -13.39 7.99 -30.03
C LYS A 244 -13.07 7.87 -28.53
N GLU A 245 -14.06 7.93 -27.65
CA GLU A 245 -13.84 7.69 -26.22
C GLU A 245 -13.44 6.24 -25.93
N ALA A 246 -14.02 5.26 -26.62
CA ALA A 246 -13.66 3.86 -26.47
C ALA A 246 -12.22 3.58 -26.90
N GLU A 247 -11.74 4.21 -27.98
CA GLU A 247 -10.35 4.12 -28.42
C GLU A 247 -9.39 4.76 -27.40
N LYS A 248 -9.71 5.97 -26.92
CA LYS A 248 -8.94 6.61 -25.84
C LYS A 248 -8.88 5.76 -24.58
N ALA A 249 -10.00 5.13 -24.21
CA ALA A 249 -10.06 4.25 -23.04
C ALA A 249 -9.17 3.00 -23.20
N LYS A 250 -9.02 2.46 -24.42
CA LYS A 250 -8.08 1.36 -24.69
C LYS A 250 -6.63 1.80 -24.50
N LEU A 251 -6.24 2.95 -25.06
CA LEU A 251 -4.88 3.49 -24.90
C LEU A 251 -4.54 3.76 -23.43
N VAL A 252 -5.50 4.31 -22.66
CA VAL A 252 -5.33 4.51 -21.21
C VAL A 252 -5.11 3.17 -20.50
N LYS A 253 -5.93 2.15 -20.77
CA LYS A 253 -5.77 0.81 -20.17
C LYS A 253 -4.41 0.18 -20.46
N GLU A 254 -3.89 0.33 -21.68
CA GLU A 254 -2.56 -0.17 -22.04
C GLU A 254 -1.44 0.56 -21.28
N ALA A 255 -1.55 1.89 -21.15
CA ALA A 255 -0.61 2.69 -20.39
C ALA A 255 -0.68 2.37 -18.89
N GLU A 256 -1.87 2.14 -18.33
CA GLU A 256 -2.05 1.64 -16.96
C GLU A 256 -1.38 0.28 -16.77
N ALA A 257 -1.60 -0.69 -17.65
CA ALA A 257 -0.97 -1.99 -17.55
C ALA A 257 0.57 -1.91 -17.58
N LEU A 258 1.13 -1.02 -18.41
CA LEU A 258 2.56 -0.75 -18.45
C LEU A 258 3.07 -0.15 -17.13
N PHE A 259 2.33 0.83 -16.59
CA PHE A 259 2.64 1.44 -15.29
C PHE A 259 2.60 0.42 -14.15
N GLU A 260 1.54 -0.38 -14.06
CA GLU A 260 1.36 -1.42 -13.03
C GLU A 260 2.47 -2.47 -13.10
N LYS A 261 2.87 -2.88 -14.31
CA LYS A 261 4.01 -3.78 -14.51
C LYS A 261 5.30 -3.18 -13.95
N LYS A 262 5.59 -1.90 -14.25
CA LYS A 262 6.78 -1.20 -13.74
C LYS A 262 6.73 -0.97 -12.24
N LEU A 263 5.55 -0.71 -11.69
CA LEU A 263 5.36 -0.59 -10.26
C LEU A 263 5.64 -1.92 -9.55
N ALA A 264 5.09 -3.03 -10.06
CA ALA A 264 5.34 -4.36 -9.52
C ALA A 264 6.84 -4.73 -9.58
N GLU A 265 7.51 -4.52 -10.73
CA GLU A 265 8.95 -4.75 -10.89
C GLU A 265 9.78 -4.02 -9.82
N LEU A 266 9.43 -2.78 -9.49
CA LEU A 266 10.16 -1.98 -8.49
C LEU A 266 9.83 -2.37 -7.04
N LEU A 267 8.62 -2.84 -6.77
CA LEU A 267 8.20 -3.26 -5.43
C LEU A 267 8.74 -4.65 -5.07
N THR A 268 8.81 -5.59 -6.03
CA THR A 268 9.32 -6.95 -5.80
C THR A 268 10.81 -7.10 -6.10
N GLY A 269 11.38 -6.16 -6.85
CA GLY A 269 12.79 -6.22 -7.24
C GLY A 269 13.73 -6.16 -6.03
N PRO A 270 14.94 -6.74 -6.14
CA PRO A 270 15.94 -6.60 -5.09
C PRO A 270 16.16 -5.11 -4.84
N LYS A 271 16.07 -4.69 -3.58
CA LYS A 271 16.32 -3.31 -3.17
C LYS A 271 17.61 -2.88 -3.87
N PRO A 272 17.59 -1.86 -4.75
CA PRO A 272 18.78 -1.48 -5.49
C PRO A 272 19.90 -1.28 -4.47
N PRO A 273 21.12 -1.78 -4.76
CA PRO A 273 22.24 -1.64 -3.85
C PRO A 273 22.27 -0.18 -3.43
N VAL A 274 22.23 0.05 -2.11
CA VAL A 274 22.29 1.41 -1.57
C VAL A 274 23.56 1.98 -2.16
N ALA A 275 23.43 2.85 -3.17
CA ALA A 275 24.58 3.45 -3.82
C ALA A 275 25.41 4.02 -2.68
N ASP A 276 26.67 3.57 -2.58
CA ASP A 276 27.58 3.97 -1.51
C ASP A 276 27.36 5.45 -1.26
N PRO A 277 27.10 5.85 0.01
CA PRO A 277 26.65 7.19 0.32
C PRO A 277 27.58 8.12 -0.41
N VAL A 278 27.06 8.74 -1.48
CA VAL A 278 27.86 9.58 -2.36
C VAL A 278 28.49 10.56 -1.41
N THR A 279 29.77 10.35 -1.12
CA THR A 279 30.54 11.17 -0.21
C THR A 279 30.25 12.55 -0.72
N ARG A 280 29.57 13.37 0.10
CA ARG A 280 29.21 14.74 -0.22
C ARG A 280 30.51 15.37 -0.68
N GLY A 281 30.74 15.37 -1.99
CA GLY A 281 31.86 16.02 -2.60
C GLY A 281 31.71 17.44 -2.13
N THR A 282 32.72 17.88 -1.38
CA THR A 282 32.96 19.26 -1.00
C THR A 282 32.44 20.13 -2.12
N ARG A 283 31.28 20.75 -1.88
CA ARG A 283 30.63 21.65 -2.82
C ARG A 283 31.67 22.75 -3.01
N PRO A 284 32.36 22.86 -4.17
CA PRO A 284 33.33 23.94 -4.33
C PRO A 284 32.54 25.23 -4.15
N ASP A 285 33.04 26.11 -3.28
CA ASP A 285 32.49 27.43 -3.04
C ASP A 285 32.31 28.12 -4.38
N ARG A 286 31.07 28.11 -4.88
CA ARG A 286 30.70 28.81 -6.10
C ARG A 286 30.39 30.23 -5.65
N PRO A 287 31.23 31.23 -5.99
CA PRO A 287 30.91 32.61 -5.64
C PRO A 287 29.60 32.97 -6.36
N MET A 288 28.58 33.28 -5.57
CA MET A 288 27.32 33.83 -6.05
C MET A 288 27.58 35.26 -6.51
N SER A 289 28.10 35.44 -7.73
CA SER A 289 27.94 36.73 -8.42
C SER A 289 26.49 36.80 -8.89
N LEU A 290 25.64 37.38 -8.03
CA LEU A 290 24.32 37.91 -8.37
C LEU A 290 24.52 39.00 -9.43
N GLY A 291 24.55 38.60 -10.70
CA GLY A 291 24.31 39.49 -11.82
C GLY A 291 22.83 39.87 -11.80
N ILE A 292 22.51 40.96 -11.12
CA ILE A 292 21.25 41.67 -11.30
C ILE A 292 21.31 42.23 -12.73
N GLU A 293 20.68 41.56 -13.69
CA GLU A 293 20.37 42.18 -14.97
C GLU A 293 19.35 43.30 -14.70
N PRO A 294 19.65 44.57 -15.01
CA PRO A 294 18.67 45.64 -14.89
C PRO A 294 17.52 45.39 -15.87
N ASP A 295 16.30 45.58 -15.37
CA ASP A 295 15.05 45.48 -16.12
C ASP A 295 15.18 46.16 -17.50
N ARG A 296 15.02 45.35 -18.56
CA ARG A 296 14.75 45.89 -19.89
C ARG A 296 13.33 46.49 -19.85
N PRO A 297 13.16 47.80 -20.13
CA PRO A 297 11.82 48.36 -20.26
C PRO A 297 11.10 47.67 -21.41
N ALA A 298 9.83 47.31 -21.18
CA ALA A 298 8.96 46.71 -22.19
C ALA A 298 8.88 47.62 -23.44
N PRO A 299 8.89 47.06 -24.66
CA PRO A 299 8.65 47.84 -25.87
C PRO A 299 7.24 48.45 -25.80
N ALA A 300 7.15 49.74 -26.09
CA ALA A 300 5.88 50.47 -26.15
C ALA A 300 4.95 49.82 -27.19
N PRO A 301 3.63 49.72 -26.92
CA PRO A 301 2.69 49.23 -27.91
C PRO A 301 2.61 50.21 -29.09
N ASP A 302 2.79 49.69 -30.29
CA ASP A 302 2.64 50.44 -31.54
C ASP A 302 1.21 50.99 -31.66
N ALA A 303 1.08 52.30 -31.61
CA ALA A 303 -0.19 53.03 -31.73
C ALA A 303 -0.70 53.14 -33.19
N SER A 304 -0.45 52.12 -34.01
CA SER A 304 -0.86 52.12 -35.42
C SER A 304 -1.46 50.79 -35.85
N SER A 305 -2.64 50.48 -35.31
CA SER A 305 -3.53 49.53 -35.96
C SER A 305 -4.98 50.03 -35.90
N PRO A 306 -5.52 50.55 -37.01
CA PRO A 306 -6.92 50.87 -37.13
C PRO A 306 -7.63 49.74 -37.89
N PHE A 307 -8.28 48.81 -37.19
CA PHE A 307 -9.37 47.98 -37.73
C PHE A 307 -10.25 47.48 -36.59
#